data_AF-A0A6L7W4L4-F1
#
_entry.id   AF-A0A6L7W4L4-F1
#
_cell.length_a   1.000
_cell.length_b   1.000
_cell.length_c   1.000
_cell.angle_alpha   90.00
_cell.angle_beta   90.00
_cell.angle_gamma   90.00
#
_symmetry.space_group_name_H-M   'P 1'
#
loop_
_entity.id
_entity.type
_entity.pdbx_description
1 polymer ?
#
loop_
_entity_poly.entity_id
_entity_poly.type
_entity_poly.pdbx_seq_one_letter_code
_entity_poly.pdbx_strand_id
1 'polypeptide(L)'
;MTDLIYTRHGKTRMQQRGIRKADIPIILAYGTQIDDETYFMRNRDAAREIETRKREIQTLSRLVNRKVVIRDGRVITAYPSNPADQKRTLRRGRKKGLVK
;
A
#
# COMPACT_ATOMS: atom_id res chain seq x y z
N MET A 1 7.26 4.30 -11.36
CA MET A 1 8.18 5.23 -10.68
C MET A 1 8.46 6.33 -11.67
N THR A 2 7.94 7.54 -11.47
CA THR A 2 8.14 8.64 -12.42
C THR A 2 9.58 9.11 -12.29
N ASP A 3 10.38 8.89 -13.32
CA ASP A 3 11.79 9.29 -13.32
C ASP A 3 11.86 10.80 -13.59
N LEU A 4 11.94 11.58 -12.51
CA LEU A 4 11.94 13.04 -12.56
C LEU A 4 13.33 13.58 -12.33
N ILE A 5 13.76 14.50 -13.19
CA ILE A 5 15.02 15.21 -13.03
C ILE A 5 14.83 16.36 -12.05
N TYR A 6 15.52 16.29 -10.91
CA TYR A 6 15.45 17.31 -9.87
C TYR A 6 16.56 18.34 -10.04
N THR A 7 16.19 19.58 -10.36
CA THR A 7 17.13 20.72 -10.44
C THR A 7 17.74 21.04 -9.07
N ARG A 8 18.89 21.75 -9.05
CA ARG A 8 19.51 22.22 -7.80
C ARG A 8 18.56 23.10 -7.01
N HIS A 9 17.90 24.05 -7.67
CA HIS A 9 16.93 24.95 -7.04
C HIS A 9 15.75 24.16 -6.44
N GLY A 10 15.19 23.21 -7.20
CA GLY A 10 14.08 22.36 -6.73
C GLY A 10 14.46 21.56 -5.48
N LYS A 11 15.61 20.88 -5.49
CA LYS A 11 16.11 20.12 -4.32
C LYS A 11 16.25 21.01 -3.07
N THR A 12 16.85 22.19 -3.22
CA THR A 12 17.04 23.13 -2.11
C THR A 12 15.70 23.62 -1.56
N ARG A 13 14.74 23.99 -2.42
CA ARG A 13 13.41 24.46 -1.96
C ARG A 13 12.58 23.35 -1.32
N MET A 14 12.64 22.13 -1.85
CA MET A 14 12.02 20.96 -1.23
C MET A 14 12.55 20.76 0.19
N GLN A 15 13.87 20.76 0.37
CA GLN A 15 14.49 20.59 1.69
C GLN A 15 14.10 21.70 2.68
N GLN A 16 14.13 22.97 2.24
CA GLN A 16 13.72 24.11 3.06
C GLN A 16 12.25 24.04 3.51
N ARG A 17 11.41 23.32 2.77
CA ARG A 17 9.97 23.17 3.03
C ARG A 17 9.61 21.79 3.60
N GLY A 18 10.60 20.98 3.96
CA GLY A 18 10.38 19.65 4.53
C GLY A 18 9.80 18.61 3.58
N ILE A 19 9.87 18.83 2.26
CA ILE A 19 9.37 17.90 1.24
C ILE A 19 10.49 16.94 0.83
N ARG A 20 10.24 15.64 0.91
CA ARG A 20 11.18 14.58 0.53
C ARG A 20 10.93 14.17 -0.92
N LYS A 21 11.96 13.63 -1.58
CA LYS A 21 11.83 13.05 -2.93
C LYS A 21 10.75 11.96 -3.00
N ALA A 22 10.60 11.18 -1.93
CA ALA A 22 9.59 10.12 -1.84
C ALA A 22 8.14 10.66 -1.79
N ASP A 23 7.96 11.93 -1.44
CA ASP A 23 6.63 12.54 -1.34
C ASP A 23 6.10 12.97 -2.71
N ILE A 24 6.98 13.27 -3.67
CA ILE A 24 6.59 13.75 -5.01
C ILE A 24 5.71 12.74 -5.75
N PRO A 25 6.06 11.43 -5.83
CA PRO A 25 5.17 10.44 -6.44
C PRO A 25 3.79 10.37 -5.77
N ILE A 26 3.67 10.66 -4.47
CA ILE A 26 2.40 10.65 -3.75
C ILE A 26 1.53 11.83 -4.21
N ILE A 27 2.13 13.03 -4.32
CA ILE A 27 1.43 14.22 -4.83
C ILE A 27 0.99 14.00 -6.28
N LEU A 28 1.84 13.43 -7.12
CA LEU A 28 1.50 13.15 -8.52
C LEU A 28 0.42 12.09 -8.69
N ALA A 29 0.42 11.06 -7.84
CA ALA A 29 -0.56 9.97 -7.93
C ALA A 29 -1.96 10.34 -7.42
N TYR A 30 -2.04 11.20 -6.39
CA TYR A 30 -3.29 11.41 -5.67
C TYR A 30 -3.72 12.87 -5.56
N GLY A 31 -2.80 13.81 -5.79
CA GLY A 31 -3.11 15.22 -5.83
C GLY A 31 -3.93 15.58 -7.07
N THR A 32 -4.42 16.80 -7.06
CA THR A 32 -5.17 17.36 -8.18
C THR A 32 -4.25 18.08 -9.11
N GLN A 33 -4.26 17.71 -10.39
CA GLN A 33 -3.65 18.51 -11.43
C GLN A 33 -4.47 19.78 -11.63
N ILE A 34 -3.87 20.94 -11.37
CA ILE A 34 -4.54 22.25 -11.46
C ILE A 34 -4.21 22.98 -12.77
N ASP A 35 -3.13 22.60 -13.43
CA ASP A 35 -2.74 23.00 -14.79
C ASP A 35 -1.81 21.93 -15.41
N ASP A 36 -1.28 22.18 -16.60
CA ASP A 36 -0.47 21.22 -17.35
C ASP A 36 0.80 20.76 -16.60
N GLU A 37 1.32 21.57 -15.68
CA GLU A 37 2.62 21.34 -15.02
C GLU A 37 2.52 21.23 -13.49
N THR A 38 1.36 21.58 -12.93
CA THR A 38 1.20 21.78 -11.48
C THR A 38 0.21 20.80 -10.88
N TYR A 39 0.70 20.10 -9.86
CA TYR A 39 -0.09 19.20 -9.02
C TYR A 39 -0.18 19.76 -7.62
N PHE A 40 -1.39 19.74 -7.06
CA PHE A 40 -1.67 20.26 -5.73
C PHE A 40 -2.40 19.22 -4.89
N MET A 41 -1.81 18.85 -3.75
CA MET A 41 -2.46 17.98 -2.78
C MET A 41 -3.44 18.80 -1.94
N ARG A 42 -4.73 18.76 -2.30
CA ARG A 42 -5.76 19.45 -1.50
C ARG A 42 -6.05 18.67 -0.23
N ASN A 43 -6.60 19.37 0.77
CA ASN A 43 -7.08 18.73 2.01
C ASN A 43 -8.04 17.57 1.74
N ARG A 44 -8.94 17.71 0.75
CA ARG A 44 -9.89 16.66 0.38
C ARG A 44 -9.24 15.44 -0.28
N ASP A 45 -8.19 15.68 -1.07
CA ASP A 45 -7.45 14.61 -1.74
C ASP A 45 -6.70 13.79 -0.67
N ALA A 46 -5.97 14.48 0.22
CA ALA A 46 -5.29 13.86 1.36
C ALA A 46 -6.27 13.10 2.28
N ALA A 47 -7.40 13.72 2.66
CA ALA A 47 -8.39 13.10 3.54
C ALA A 47 -8.98 11.82 2.92
N ARG A 48 -9.33 11.86 1.63
CA ARG A 48 -9.81 10.68 0.89
C ARG A 48 -8.79 9.56 0.92
N GLU A 49 -7.54 9.87 0.55
CA GLU A 49 -6.50 8.84 0.48
C GLU A 49 -6.18 8.26 1.86
N ILE A 50 -6.08 9.10 2.91
CA ILE A 50 -5.87 8.66 4.29
C ILE A 50 -6.97 7.71 4.72
N GLU A 51 -8.23 8.05 4.46
CA GLU A 51 -9.37 7.22 4.84
C GLU A 51 -9.33 5.86 4.11
N THR A 52 -8.98 5.84 2.82
CA THR A 52 -8.75 4.61 2.07
C THR A 52 -7.69 3.73 2.74
N ARG A 53 -6.51 4.27 3.07
CA ARG A 53 -5.43 3.47 3.73
C ARG A 53 -5.87 3.00 5.12
N LYS A 54 -6.61 3.80 5.87
CA LYS A 54 -7.14 3.39 7.18
C LYS A 54 -8.10 2.20 7.05
N ARG A 55 -8.99 2.20 6.06
CA ARG A 55 -9.90 1.08 5.78
C ARG A 55 -9.15 -0.18 5.36
N GLU A 56 -8.11 -0.03 4.54
CA GLU A 56 -7.22 -1.13 4.17
C GLU A 56 -6.50 -1.72 5.39
N ILE A 57 -5.89 -0.87 6.22
CA ILE A 57 -5.25 -1.29 7.48
C ILE A 57 -6.26 -2.02 8.37
N GLN A 58 -7.46 -1.47 8.58
CA GLN A 58 -8.49 -2.10 9.39
C GLN A 58 -8.90 -3.47 8.82
N THR A 59 -9.02 -3.56 7.50
CA THR A 59 -9.34 -4.83 6.81
C THR A 59 -8.23 -5.85 7.02
N LEU A 60 -6.96 -5.47 6.84
CA LEU A 60 -5.81 -6.33 7.08
C LEU A 60 -5.75 -6.80 8.54
N SER A 61 -5.96 -5.89 9.50
CA SER A 61 -6.01 -6.22 10.92
C SER A 61 -7.13 -7.22 11.23
N ARG A 62 -8.33 -7.05 10.65
CA ARG A 62 -9.45 -7.98 10.83
C ARG A 62 -9.18 -9.35 10.20
N LEU A 63 -8.44 -9.37 9.09
CA LEU A 63 -8.16 -10.58 8.32
C LEU A 63 -6.87 -11.30 8.73
N VAL A 64 -6.13 -10.77 9.71
CA VAL A 64 -4.92 -11.43 10.21
C VAL A 64 -5.23 -12.86 10.65
N ASN A 65 -4.38 -13.80 10.23
CA ASN A 65 -4.51 -15.23 10.49
C ASN A 65 -5.83 -15.86 10.01
N ARG A 66 -6.56 -15.24 9.09
CA ARG A 66 -7.67 -15.89 8.37
C ARG A 66 -7.13 -16.68 7.19
N LYS A 67 -7.69 -17.86 6.99
CA LYS A 67 -7.29 -18.78 5.92
C LYS A 67 -8.47 -18.98 4.98
N VAL A 68 -8.19 -18.89 3.68
CA VAL A 68 -9.16 -19.16 2.62
C VAL A 68 -8.65 -20.35 1.82
N VAL A 69 -9.53 -21.31 1.53
CA VAL A 69 -9.25 -22.46 0.68
C VAL A 69 -9.96 -22.24 -0.64
N ILE A 70 -9.19 -22.18 -1.73
CA ILE A 70 -9.70 -22.05 -3.09
C ILE A 70 -9.40 -23.34 -3.85
N ARG A 71 -10.38 -23.81 -4.63
CA ARG A 71 -10.23 -24.95 -5.56
C ARG A 71 -11.02 -24.63 -6.82
N ASP A 72 -10.42 -24.83 -7.99
CA ASP A 72 -11.05 -24.62 -9.30
C ASP A 72 -11.72 -23.24 -9.44
N GLY A 73 -11.00 -22.19 -8.98
CA GLY A 73 -11.47 -20.80 -9.01
C GLY A 73 -12.57 -20.45 -8.00
N ARG A 74 -12.99 -21.38 -7.13
CA ARG A 74 -14.07 -21.20 -6.16
C ARG A 74 -13.56 -21.17 -4.73
N VAL A 75 -14.17 -20.33 -3.89
CA VAL A 75 -13.93 -20.33 -2.44
C VAL A 75 -14.67 -21.52 -1.84
N ILE A 76 -13.91 -22.47 -1.29
CA ILE A 76 -14.45 -23.66 -0.63
C ILE A 76 -14.76 -23.37 0.84
N THR A 77 -13.86 -22.67 1.54
CA THR A 77 -14.07 -22.27 2.94
C THR A 77 -13.16 -21.10 3.33
N ALA A 78 -13.55 -20.35 4.36
CA ALA A 78 -12.75 -19.32 5.00
C ALA A 78 -12.94 -19.36 6.51
N TYR A 79 -11.84 -19.38 7.29
CA TYR A 79 -11.92 -19.57 8.74
C TYR A 79 -10.71 -18.96 9.49
N PRO A 80 -10.83 -18.63 10.79
CA PRO A 80 -9.69 -18.26 11.62
C PRO A 80 -8.76 -19.44 11.88
N SER A 81 -7.46 -19.27 11.62
CA SER A 81 -6.46 -20.31 11.87
C SER A 81 -5.87 -20.16 13.28
N ASN A 82 -5.84 -21.26 14.04
CA ASN A 82 -5.18 -21.31 15.35
C ASN A 82 -3.64 -21.44 15.20
N PRO A 83 -2.84 -21.17 16.25
CA PRO A 83 -1.38 -21.17 16.13
C PRO A 83 -0.77 -22.49 15.63
N ALA A 84 -1.34 -23.63 16.02
CA ALA A 84 -0.87 -24.94 15.55
C ALA A 84 -1.13 -25.14 14.05
N ASP A 85 -2.32 -24.76 13.57
CA ASP A 85 -2.68 -24.81 12.15
C ASP A 85 -1.85 -23.83 11.30
N GLN A 86 -1.55 -22.63 11.83
CA GLN A 86 -0.67 -21.66 11.19
C GLN A 86 0.72 -22.25 10.94
N LYS A 87 1.38 -22.78 11.99
CA LYS A 87 2.71 -23.39 11.89
C LYS A 87 2.72 -24.55 10.88
N ARG A 88 1.70 -25.41 10.95
CA ARG A 88 1.55 -26.54 10.02
C ARG A 88 1.34 -26.07 8.58
N THR A 89 0.50 -25.06 8.36
CA THR A 89 0.19 -24.48 7.05
C THR A 89 1.45 -23.86 6.43
N LEU A 90 2.16 -23.02 7.17
CA LEU A 90 3.40 -22.38 6.71
C LEU A 90 4.50 -23.42 6.41
N ARG A 91 4.66 -24.43 7.28
CA ARG A 91 5.62 -25.55 7.03
C ARG A 91 5.29 -26.29 5.73
N ARG A 92 4.01 -26.59 5.47
CA ARG A 92 3.58 -27.23 4.22
C ARG A 92 3.85 -26.35 3.01
N GLY A 93 3.60 -25.04 3.12
CA GLY A 93 3.91 -24.07 2.07
C GLY A 93 5.40 -24.02 1.72
N ARG A 94 6.27 -23.95 2.73
CA ARG A 94 7.73 -23.98 2.56
C ARG A 94 8.23 -25.26 1.89
N LYS A 95 7.73 -26.42 2.30
CA LYS A 95 8.07 -27.71 1.64
C LYS A 95 7.70 -27.74 0.15
N LYS A 96 6.74 -26.92 -0.28
CA LYS A 96 6.32 -26.78 -1.67
C LYS A 96 6.98 -25.60 -2.39
N GLY A 97 7.86 -24.84 -1.74
CA GLY A 97 8.45 -23.61 -2.30
C GLY A 97 7.46 -22.45 -2.47
N LEU A 98 6.26 -22.53 -1.88
CA LEU A 98 5.19 -21.53 -2.05
C LEU A 98 5.26 -20.38 -1.03
N VAL A 99 6.08 -20.55 0.00
CA VAL A 99 6.28 -19.57 1.08
C VAL A 99 7.78 -19.47 1.30
N LYS A 100 8.31 -18.23 1.30
CA LYS A 100 9.72 -17.96 1.60
C LYS A 100 10.06 -18.22 3.08
#